data_AF-A0A4Z1IVL1-F1
#
_entry.id   AF-A0A4Z1IVL1-F1
#
_cell.length_a   1.000
_cell.length_b   1.000
_cell.length_c   1.000
_cell.angle_alpha   90.00
_cell.angle_beta   90.00
_cell.angle_gamma   90.00
#
_symmetry.space_group_name_H-M   'P 1'
#
loop_
_entity.id
_entity.type
_entity.pdbx_description
1 polymer ?
#
loop_
_entity_poly.entity_id
_entity_poly.type
_entity_poly.pdbx_seq_one_letter_code
_entity_poly.pdbx_strand_id
1 'polypeptide(L)'
;MTPEPDKTVLKAFMGIYKRVLRNHITLDEIILAYPSLKDKTLSIPSALTDEERRVFLDLPDVDMETVNIRAVTALSRAALIEKAVKDPISLTQEEIILLKNRFWTPGTEAECEVIWEHRCETEEIIMGEEGAVFEAIQKTAFLPNELEAIHAAMIESCDRPARARKIQDKAIAEAALSDAPEWIHRLYKEGKQLWGSWIQKLWTILYAFGKGFVKYALRYNGSKNIIDAKWRMISFNAPGSVETPHICETETALKASEESSQQDSIVLRSAFHEILQNPLQYEQRADVAPITPLGELRQFDNYKDGLAASGILTNTFLVFDRTCMASVLESGRSIESMRIRAFEADYPVPGKTYAEGYQGYTWVRLDQLVYNFYELRLTQADKVGMDKIWQAAQRSRNAAFVSMDIVEAGNWTPSNPISGFTPDSILGQRLYAKK
;
A
#
# COMPACT_ATOMS: atom_id res chain seq x y z
N MET A 1 -26.16 24.12 -0.61
CA MET A 1 -25.36 24.24 -1.84
C MET A 1 -24.18 23.32 -1.68
N THR A 2 -24.17 22.21 -2.39
CA THR A 2 -22.99 21.36 -2.52
C THR A 2 -21.93 22.18 -3.27
N PRO A 3 -20.67 22.26 -2.81
CA PRO A 3 -19.63 22.95 -3.55
C PRO A 3 -19.51 22.31 -4.94
N GLU A 4 -19.42 23.13 -5.98
CA GLU A 4 -19.03 22.63 -7.30
C GLU A 4 -17.62 22.02 -7.17
N PRO A 5 -17.38 20.81 -7.69
CA PRO A 5 -16.05 20.23 -7.65
C PRO A 5 -15.09 21.18 -8.36
N ASP A 6 -13.92 21.42 -7.76
CA ASP A 6 -12.89 22.24 -8.38
C ASP A 6 -12.63 21.68 -9.79
N LYS A 7 -12.62 22.55 -10.80
CA LYS A 7 -12.36 22.19 -12.20
C LYS A 7 -11.09 21.33 -12.35
N THR A 8 -10.15 21.48 -11.42
CA THR A 8 -8.92 20.69 -11.29
C THR A 8 -9.19 19.21 -10.99
N VAL A 9 -10.10 18.93 -10.04
CA VAL A 9 -10.51 17.58 -9.60
C VAL A 9 -11.23 16.83 -10.72
N LEU A 10 -12.15 17.53 -11.39
CA LEU A 10 -12.91 16.90 -12.47
C LEU A 10 -12.03 16.58 -13.68
N LYS A 11 -11.11 17.49 -14.01
CA LYS A 11 -10.12 17.30 -15.07
C LYS A 11 -9.24 16.10 -14.80
N ALA A 12 -8.80 15.93 -13.56
CA ALA A 12 -8.04 14.78 -13.11
C ALA A 12 -8.77 13.45 -13.33
N PHE A 13 -10.00 13.35 -12.82
CA PHE A 13 -10.82 12.14 -12.93
C PHE A 13 -11.15 11.77 -14.39
N MET A 14 -11.41 12.76 -15.23
CA MET A 14 -11.78 12.54 -16.63
C MET A 14 -10.59 12.36 -17.55
N GLY A 15 -9.43 12.93 -17.22
CA GLY A 15 -8.21 12.77 -17.99
C GLY A 15 -7.76 11.31 -18.14
N ILE A 16 -8.15 10.45 -17.19
CA ILE A 16 -7.84 9.02 -17.21
C ILE A 16 -8.88 8.16 -17.92
N TYR A 17 -9.97 8.74 -18.45
CA TYR A 17 -11.01 7.99 -19.16
C TYR A 17 -10.45 7.42 -20.46
N LYS A 18 -10.72 6.15 -20.74
CA LYS A 18 -10.29 5.49 -21.97
C LYS A 18 -10.82 6.19 -23.21
N ARG A 19 -12.03 6.76 -23.17
CA ARG A 19 -12.48 7.60 -24.29
C ARG A 19 -11.64 8.83 -24.54
N VAL A 20 -11.20 9.51 -23.48
CA VAL A 20 -10.35 10.69 -23.60
C VAL A 20 -8.99 10.28 -24.14
N LEU A 21 -8.38 9.25 -23.56
CA LEU A 21 -7.08 8.73 -23.99
C LEU A 21 -7.07 8.20 -25.43
N ARG A 22 -8.22 7.73 -25.93
CA ARG A 22 -8.38 7.19 -27.29
C ARG A 22 -9.04 8.16 -28.26
N ASN A 23 -9.23 9.42 -27.86
CA ASN A 23 -9.80 10.50 -28.68
C ASN A 23 -11.24 10.22 -29.19
N HIS A 24 -12.06 9.50 -28.42
CA HIS A 24 -13.50 9.37 -28.68
C HIS A 24 -14.28 10.60 -28.20
N ILE A 25 -13.77 11.28 -27.18
CA ILE A 25 -14.30 12.55 -26.65
C ILE A 25 -13.12 13.37 -26.15
N THR A 26 -13.15 14.69 -26.32
CA THR A 26 -12.12 15.54 -25.73
C THR A 26 -12.33 15.70 -24.23
N LEU A 27 -11.26 16.01 -23.49
CA LEU A 27 -11.34 16.27 -22.06
C LEU A 27 -12.27 17.44 -21.72
N ASP A 28 -12.26 18.49 -22.54
CA ASP A 28 -13.12 19.66 -22.32
C ASP A 28 -14.61 19.35 -22.57
N GLU A 29 -14.92 18.54 -23.57
CA GLU A 29 -16.30 18.10 -23.85
C GLU A 29 -16.88 17.28 -22.70
N ILE A 30 -16.11 16.33 -22.14
CA ILE A 30 -16.60 15.52 -21.02
C ILE A 30 -16.73 16.33 -19.72
N ILE A 31 -15.81 17.27 -19.47
CA ILE A 31 -15.91 18.21 -18.34
C ILE A 31 -17.16 19.08 -18.49
N LEU A 32 -17.45 19.56 -19.70
CA LEU A 32 -18.63 20.38 -19.98
C LEU A 32 -19.95 19.59 -19.83
N ALA A 33 -19.96 18.32 -20.24
CA ALA A 33 -21.14 17.46 -20.15
C ALA A 33 -21.45 17.01 -18.71
N TYR A 34 -20.42 16.90 -17.86
CA TYR A 34 -20.53 16.26 -16.56
C TYR A 34 -21.57 16.85 -15.60
N PRO A 35 -21.71 18.18 -15.41
CA PRO A 35 -22.73 18.71 -14.51
C PRO A 35 -24.13 18.22 -14.88
N SER A 36 -24.47 18.21 -16.18
CA SER A 36 -25.75 17.70 -16.65
C SER A 36 -25.90 16.20 -16.44
N LEU A 37 -24.87 15.41 -16.73
CA LEU A 37 -24.88 13.95 -16.50
C LEU A 37 -25.04 13.63 -15.02
N LYS A 38 -24.31 14.33 -14.16
CA LYS A 38 -24.37 14.22 -12.70
C LYS A 38 -25.76 14.55 -12.18
N ASP A 39 -26.35 15.68 -12.60
CA ASP A 39 -27.67 16.10 -12.15
C ASP A 39 -28.77 15.13 -12.59
N LYS A 40 -28.70 14.62 -13.82
CA LYS A 40 -29.61 13.56 -14.31
C LYS A 40 -29.47 12.29 -13.48
N THR A 41 -28.23 11.86 -13.23
CA THR A 41 -27.92 10.66 -12.44
C THR A 41 -28.43 10.76 -11.00
N LEU A 42 -28.27 11.93 -10.37
CA LEU A 42 -28.75 12.20 -9.01
C LEU A 42 -30.28 12.31 -8.93
N SER A 43 -30.92 12.86 -9.96
CA SER A 43 -32.37 13.09 -9.96
C SER A 43 -33.14 11.82 -10.29
N ILE A 44 -32.84 11.22 -11.45
CA ILE A 44 -33.53 10.05 -11.99
C ILE A 44 -32.49 9.24 -12.79
N PRO A 45 -31.79 8.27 -12.20
CA PRO A 45 -30.76 7.49 -12.90
C PRO A 45 -31.26 6.85 -14.21
N SER A 46 -32.53 6.44 -14.26
CA SER A 46 -33.17 5.88 -15.45
C SER A 46 -33.47 6.88 -16.56
N ALA A 47 -33.25 8.19 -16.32
CA ALA A 47 -33.40 9.24 -17.33
C ALA A 47 -32.13 9.42 -18.18
N LEU A 48 -31.00 8.82 -17.80
CA LEU A 48 -29.83 8.75 -18.66
C LEU A 48 -30.17 7.91 -19.90
N THR A 49 -29.91 8.46 -21.08
CA THR A 49 -29.86 7.65 -22.30
C THR A 49 -28.71 6.64 -22.23
N ASP A 50 -28.74 5.57 -23.03
CA ASP A 50 -27.63 4.60 -23.03
C ASP A 50 -26.30 5.26 -23.41
N GLU A 51 -26.32 6.23 -24.33
CA GLU A 51 -25.13 7.00 -24.71
C GLU A 51 -24.61 7.86 -23.56
N GLU A 52 -25.48 8.60 -22.87
CA GLU A 52 -25.09 9.41 -21.71
C GLU A 52 -24.53 8.55 -20.58
N ARG A 53 -25.16 7.41 -20.29
CA ARG A 53 -24.68 6.44 -19.29
C ARG A 53 -23.31 5.92 -19.67
N ARG A 54 -23.12 5.56 -20.94
CA ARG A 54 -21.83 5.10 -21.47
C ARG A 54 -20.77 6.17 -21.29
N VAL A 55 -21.01 7.42 -21.70
CA VAL A 55 -20.06 8.52 -21.52
C VAL A 55 -19.73 8.72 -20.05
N PHE A 56 -20.75 8.73 -19.19
CA PHE A 56 -20.60 8.94 -17.75
C PHE A 56 -19.82 7.84 -17.02
N LEU A 57 -19.92 6.58 -17.47
CA LEU A 57 -19.25 5.42 -16.88
C LEU A 57 -17.95 5.01 -17.60
N ASP A 58 -17.57 5.71 -18.67
CA ASP A 58 -16.45 5.37 -19.54
C ASP A 58 -16.56 3.94 -20.13
N LEU A 59 -17.69 3.61 -20.79
CA LEU A 59 -17.97 2.28 -21.39
C LEU A 59 -17.99 2.31 -22.93
N PRO A 60 -17.22 1.55 -23.69
CA PRO A 60 -17.14 1.69 -25.16
C PRO A 60 -18.50 1.74 -25.86
N ASP A 61 -18.61 2.39 -27.01
CA ASP A 61 -19.89 2.48 -27.75
C ASP A 61 -20.44 1.08 -28.10
N VAL A 62 -21.75 0.95 -28.32
CA VAL A 62 -22.44 -0.36 -28.45
C VAL A 62 -21.75 -1.29 -29.46
N ASP A 63 -21.36 -0.76 -30.63
CA ASP A 63 -20.71 -1.55 -31.67
C ASP A 63 -19.32 -2.02 -31.22
N MET A 64 -18.54 -1.12 -30.60
CA MET A 64 -17.21 -1.45 -30.10
C MET A 64 -17.27 -2.45 -28.94
N GLU A 65 -18.19 -2.26 -27.99
CA GLU A 65 -18.43 -3.21 -26.90
C GLU A 65 -18.75 -4.60 -27.46
N THR A 66 -19.66 -4.66 -28.44
CA THR A 66 -20.09 -5.91 -29.06
C THR A 66 -18.93 -6.61 -29.76
N VAL A 67 -18.10 -5.85 -30.50
CA VAL A 67 -16.89 -6.37 -31.15
C VAL A 67 -15.90 -6.90 -30.11
N ASN A 68 -15.65 -6.16 -29.04
CA ASN A 68 -14.70 -6.55 -27.99
C ASN A 68 -15.17 -7.80 -27.23
N ILE A 69 -16.47 -7.92 -26.92
CA ILE A 69 -17.04 -9.13 -26.29
C ILE A 69 -16.88 -10.33 -27.21
N ARG A 70 -17.26 -10.21 -28.49
CA ARG A 70 -17.15 -11.31 -29.46
C ARG A 70 -15.72 -11.76 -29.71
N ALA A 71 -14.74 -10.88 -29.52
CA ALA A 71 -13.33 -11.23 -29.65
C ALA A 71 -12.83 -12.17 -28.53
N VAL A 72 -13.49 -12.19 -27.37
CA VAL A 72 -13.04 -12.99 -26.20
C VAL A 72 -13.99 -14.13 -25.82
N THR A 73 -15.28 -14.01 -26.14
CA THR A 73 -16.29 -14.98 -25.72
C THR A 73 -17.46 -15.05 -26.69
N ALA A 74 -18.12 -16.21 -26.76
CA ALA A 74 -19.36 -16.40 -27.50
C ALA A 74 -20.60 -15.95 -26.70
N LEU A 75 -20.43 -15.59 -25.43
CA LEU A 75 -21.51 -15.12 -24.57
C LEU A 75 -22.03 -13.76 -25.00
N SER A 76 -23.33 -13.52 -24.78
CA SER A 76 -23.87 -12.18 -24.83
C SER A 76 -23.35 -11.36 -23.64
N ARG A 77 -23.45 -10.03 -23.73
CA ARG A 77 -23.13 -9.12 -22.63
C ARG A 77 -23.81 -9.51 -21.31
N ALA A 78 -25.13 -9.77 -21.37
CA ALA A 78 -25.91 -10.14 -20.19
C ALA A 78 -25.47 -11.49 -19.60
N ALA A 79 -25.19 -12.49 -20.45
CA ALA A 79 -24.72 -13.80 -20.01
C ALA A 79 -23.31 -13.73 -19.40
N LEU A 80 -22.43 -12.87 -19.92
CA LEU A 80 -21.10 -12.62 -19.34
C LEU A 80 -21.19 -11.96 -17.95
N ILE A 81 -22.05 -10.96 -17.78
CA ILE A 81 -22.32 -10.32 -16.48
C ILE A 81 -22.89 -11.35 -15.49
N GLU A 82 -23.89 -12.13 -15.90
CA GLU A 82 -24.48 -13.17 -15.05
C GLU A 82 -23.45 -14.22 -14.62
N LYS A 83 -22.61 -14.68 -15.56
CA LYS A 83 -21.51 -15.61 -15.27
C LYS A 83 -20.53 -15.03 -14.25
N ALA A 84 -20.12 -13.77 -14.42
CA ALA A 84 -19.18 -13.11 -13.51
C ALA A 84 -19.73 -12.97 -12.09
N VAL A 85 -21.03 -12.69 -11.93
CA VAL A 85 -21.67 -12.60 -10.61
C VAL A 85 -21.88 -13.97 -9.97
N LYS A 86 -22.40 -14.95 -10.73
CA LYS A 86 -22.78 -16.25 -10.16
C LYS A 86 -21.60 -17.20 -9.93
N ASP A 87 -20.61 -17.18 -10.83
CA ASP A 87 -19.46 -18.09 -10.79
C ASP A 87 -18.21 -17.41 -11.39
N PRO A 88 -17.62 -16.43 -10.68
CA PRO A 88 -16.45 -15.71 -11.18
C PRO A 88 -15.24 -16.61 -11.45
N ILE A 89 -15.11 -17.75 -10.76
CA ILE A 89 -14.02 -18.71 -10.93
C ILE A 89 -14.07 -19.34 -12.34
N SER A 90 -15.26 -19.44 -12.94
CA SER A 90 -15.44 -19.98 -14.30
C SER A 90 -15.07 -19.00 -15.43
N LEU A 91 -14.80 -17.73 -15.13
CA LEU A 91 -14.39 -16.74 -16.14
C LEU A 91 -13.05 -17.13 -16.77
N THR A 92 -12.91 -16.99 -18.08
CA THR A 92 -11.59 -17.12 -18.74
C THR A 92 -10.70 -15.93 -18.39
N GLN A 93 -9.39 -16.03 -18.68
CA GLN A 93 -8.48 -14.92 -18.41
C GLN A 93 -8.82 -13.69 -19.26
N GLU A 94 -9.24 -13.91 -20.51
CA GLU A 94 -9.65 -12.88 -21.46
C GLU A 94 -10.97 -12.23 -21.03
N GLU A 95 -11.94 -13.00 -20.55
CA GLU A 95 -13.20 -12.49 -19.98
C GLU A 95 -12.94 -11.60 -18.75
N ILE A 96 -12.04 -12.02 -17.85
CA ILE A 96 -11.61 -11.23 -16.69
C ILE A 96 -10.99 -9.91 -17.12
N ILE A 97 -10.07 -9.95 -18.10
CA ILE A 97 -9.40 -8.74 -18.60
C ILE A 97 -10.43 -7.79 -19.21
N LEU A 98 -11.38 -8.30 -20.00
CA LEU A 98 -12.42 -7.49 -20.62
C LEU A 98 -13.32 -6.81 -19.57
N LEU A 99 -13.83 -7.56 -18.59
CA LEU A 99 -14.70 -7.02 -17.52
C LEU A 99 -13.95 -6.01 -16.65
N LYS A 100 -12.71 -6.31 -16.24
CA LYS A 100 -11.86 -5.39 -15.47
C LYS A 100 -11.64 -4.06 -16.20
N ASN A 101 -11.51 -4.11 -17.53
CA ASN A 101 -11.35 -2.94 -18.38
C ASN A 101 -12.68 -2.34 -18.84
N ARG A 102 -13.81 -2.66 -18.19
CA ARG A 102 -15.13 -2.12 -18.51
C ARG A 102 -15.49 -2.28 -19.99
N PHE A 103 -15.20 -3.46 -20.54
CA PHE A 103 -15.38 -3.83 -21.95
C PHE A 103 -14.48 -3.13 -22.98
N TRP A 104 -13.55 -2.27 -22.55
CA TRP A 104 -12.47 -1.79 -23.42
C TRP A 104 -11.45 -2.89 -23.69
N THR A 105 -10.82 -2.83 -24.87
CA THR A 105 -9.57 -3.56 -25.12
C THR A 105 -8.48 -3.12 -24.14
N PRO A 106 -7.50 -3.99 -23.82
CA PRO A 106 -6.37 -3.63 -22.96
C PRO A 106 -5.69 -2.34 -23.41
N GLY A 107 -5.27 -1.53 -22.44
CA GLY A 107 -4.59 -0.28 -22.74
C GLY A 107 -3.17 -0.47 -23.26
N THR A 108 -2.66 0.54 -23.96
CA THR A 108 -1.24 0.58 -24.35
C THR A 108 -0.37 0.95 -23.14
N GLU A 109 0.94 0.72 -23.23
CA GLU A 109 1.89 1.15 -22.19
C GLU A 109 1.84 2.67 -21.97
N ALA A 110 1.78 3.45 -23.05
CA ALA A 110 1.64 4.91 -22.98
C ALA A 110 0.33 5.34 -22.28
N GLU A 111 -0.80 4.67 -22.54
CA GLU A 111 -2.04 4.94 -21.80
C GLU A 111 -1.88 4.62 -20.31
N CYS A 112 -1.19 3.53 -19.97
CA CYS A 112 -0.92 3.16 -18.58
C CYS A 112 -0.05 4.19 -17.86
N GLU A 113 0.98 4.74 -18.53
CA GLU A 113 1.83 5.80 -17.99
C GLU A 113 1.02 7.06 -17.68
N VAL A 114 0.20 7.53 -18.64
CA VAL A 114 -0.65 8.72 -18.43
C VAL A 114 -1.64 8.51 -17.28
N ILE A 115 -2.29 7.33 -17.23
CA ILE A 115 -3.20 6.99 -16.13
C ILE A 115 -2.46 6.99 -14.78
N TRP A 116 -1.23 6.47 -14.76
CA TRP A 116 -0.42 6.40 -13.56
C TRP A 116 -0.02 7.79 -13.06
N GLU A 117 0.47 8.66 -13.94
CA GLU A 117 0.85 10.04 -13.63
C GLU A 117 -0.34 10.83 -13.07
N HIS A 118 -1.48 10.80 -13.76
CA HIS A 118 -2.69 11.48 -13.32
C HIS A 118 -3.19 10.94 -11.97
N ARG A 119 -3.19 9.61 -11.77
CA ARG A 119 -3.56 9.02 -10.47
C ARG A 119 -2.64 9.48 -9.35
N CYS A 120 -1.34 9.59 -9.59
CA CYS A 120 -0.39 10.07 -8.57
C CYS A 120 -0.64 11.53 -8.18
N GLU A 121 -0.93 12.39 -9.16
CA GLU A 121 -1.18 13.82 -8.91
C GLU A 121 -2.51 14.08 -8.18
N THR A 122 -3.46 13.16 -8.32
CA THR A 122 -4.87 13.44 -7.99
C THR A 122 -5.45 12.44 -7.00
N GLU A 123 -4.59 11.59 -6.43
CA GLU A 123 -4.96 10.59 -5.46
C GLU A 123 -5.66 11.15 -4.22
N GLU A 124 -5.09 12.21 -3.61
CA GLU A 124 -5.68 12.81 -2.40
C GLU A 124 -7.11 13.29 -2.67
N ILE A 125 -7.33 13.81 -3.88
CA ILE A 125 -8.62 14.25 -4.39
C ILE A 125 -9.56 13.05 -4.63
N ILE A 126 -9.07 12.02 -5.33
CA ILE A 126 -9.85 10.82 -5.69
C ILE A 126 -10.27 10.04 -4.45
N MET A 127 -9.45 10.04 -3.41
CA MET A 127 -9.72 9.34 -2.15
C MET A 127 -10.41 10.22 -1.10
N GLY A 128 -10.52 11.53 -1.35
CA GLY A 128 -11.21 12.48 -0.49
C GLY A 128 -12.74 12.38 -0.61
N GLU A 129 -13.44 13.26 0.11
CA GLU A 129 -14.90 13.32 0.10
C GLU A 129 -15.48 13.52 -1.31
N GLU A 130 -14.82 14.34 -2.14
CA GLU A 130 -15.26 14.60 -3.51
C GLU A 130 -15.20 13.35 -4.39
N GLY A 131 -14.14 12.56 -4.28
CA GLY A 131 -14.02 11.31 -5.03
C GLY A 131 -14.99 10.24 -4.54
N ALA A 132 -15.25 10.16 -3.23
CA ALA A 132 -16.29 9.28 -2.68
C ALA A 132 -17.69 9.67 -3.19
N VAL A 133 -18.00 10.98 -3.25
CA VAL A 133 -19.23 11.48 -3.85
C VAL A 133 -19.30 11.12 -5.34
N PHE A 134 -18.20 11.28 -6.08
CA PHE A 134 -18.12 10.90 -7.49
C PHE A 134 -18.43 9.41 -7.71
N GLU A 135 -17.79 8.53 -6.95
CA GLU A 135 -17.99 7.07 -7.03
C GLU A 135 -19.43 6.68 -6.64
N ALA A 136 -19.98 7.28 -5.58
CA ALA A 136 -21.35 7.04 -5.16
C ALA A 136 -22.37 7.41 -6.25
N ILE A 137 -22.12 8.49 -6.99
CA ILE A 137 -22.96 8.91 -8.13
C ILE A 137 -22.78 7.94 -9.30
N GLN A 138 -21.56 7.55 -9.65
CA GLN A 138 -21.35 6.55 -10.71
C GLN A 138 -22.05 5.24 -10.42
N LYS A 139 -22.03 4.78 -9.16
CA LYS A 139 -22.69 3.55 -8.72
C LYS A 139 -24.18 3.50 -9.09
N THR A 140 -24.88 4.63 -9.08
CA THR A 140 -26.33 4.67 -9.41
C THR A 140 -26.60 4.60 -10.90
N ALA A 141 -25.61 4.89 -11.76
CA ALA A 141 -25.74 4.83 -13.21
C ALA A 141 -25.49 3.42 -13.79
N PHE A 142 -24.92 2.49 -13.02
CA PHE A 142 -24.70 1.11 -13.46
C PHE A 142 -26.02 0.35 -13.63
N LEU A 143 -26.07 -0.51 -14.64
CA LEU A 143 -27.15 -1.47 -14.82
C LEU A 143 -27.11 -2.56 -13.74
N PRO A 144 -28.22 -3.29 -13.50
CA PRO A 144 -28.24 -4.41 -12.56
C PRO A 144 -27.09 -5.38 -12.82
N ASN A 145 -26.36 -5.75 -11.76
CA ASN A 145 -25.22 -6.66 -11.76
C ASN A 145 -23.97 -6.20 -12.55
N GLU A 146 -24.01 -5.07 -13.27
CA GLU A 146 -22.88 -4.59 -14.10
C GLU A 146 -21.66 -4.24 -13.23
N LEU A 147 -21.86 -3.42 -12.20
CA LEU A 147 -20.78 -3.07 -11.27
C LEU A 147 -20.26 -4.29 -10.50
N GLU A 148 -21.17 -5.15 -10.05
CA GLU A 148 -20.83 -6.37 -9.32
C GLU A 148 -20.00 -7.34 -10.18
N ALA A 149 -20.35 -7.50 -11.46
CA ALA A 149 -19.58 -8.30 -12.41
C ALA A 149 -18.17 -7.73 -12.64
N ILE A 150 -18.04 -6.40 -12.75
CA ILE A 150 -16.74 -5.73 -12.90
C ILE A 150 -15.89 -5.98 -11.64
N HIS A 151 -16.45 -5.82 -10.44
CA HIS A 151 -15.76 -6.10 -9.19
C HIS A 151 -15.37 -7.57 -9.06
N ALA A 152 -16.28 -8.51 -9.35
CA ALA A 152 -16.01 -9.94 -9.32
C ALA A 152 -14.84 -10.33 -10.25
N ALA A 153 -14.78 -9.74 -11.45
CA ALA A 153 -13.66 -9.92 -12.36
C ALA A 153 -12.35 -9.29 -11.84
N MET A 154 -12.40 -8.12 -11.21
CA MET A 154 -11.23 -7.48 -10.58
C MET A 154 -10.65 -8.35 -9.46
N ILE A 155 -11.51 -8.89 -8.59
CA ILE A 155 -11.13 -9.81 -7.50
C ILE A 155 -10.48 -11.06 -8.09
N GLU A 156 -11.15 -11.73 -9.02
CA GLU A 156 -10.65 -12.96 -9.63
C GLU A 156 -9.33 -12.73 -10.41
N SER A 157 -9.15 -11.55 -11.04
CA SER A 157 -7.88 -11.14 -11.64
C SER A 157 -6.73 -11.09 -10.64
N CYS A 158 -7.01 -10.79 -9.38
CA CYS A 158 -6.02 -10.75 -8.30
C CYS A 158 -5.83 -12.14 -7.66
N ASP A 159 -6.94 -12.84 -7.40
CA ASP A 159 -6.96 -14.09 -6.67
C ASP A 159 -6.40 -15.26 -7.48
N ARG A 160 -6.68 -15.33 -8.78
CA ARG A 160 -6.20 -16.45 -9.61
C ARG A 160 -4.67 -16.54 -9.63
N PRO A 161 -3.90 -15.47 -9.93
CA PRO A 161 -2.46 -15.48 -9.75
C PRO A 161 -2.02 -15.71 -8.31
N ALA A 162 -2.79 -15.25 -7.30
CA ALA A 162 -2.45 -15.48 -5.89
C ALA A 162 -2.57 -16.97 -5.51
N ARG A 163 -3.61 -17.67 -5.97
CA ARG A 163 -3.81 -19.11 -5.76
C ARG A 163 -2.73 -19.94 -6.45
N ALA A 164 -2.41 -19.61 -7.70
CA ALA A 164 -1.32 -20.26 -8.43
C ALA A 164 0.04 -20.05 -7.74
N ARG A 165 0.32 -18.80 -7.32
CA ARG A 165 1.53 -18.47 -6.58
C ARG A 165 1.60 -19.18 -5.23
N LYS A 166 0.51 -19.31 -4.48
CA LYS A 166 0.53 -19.94 -3.14
C LYS A 166 1.20 -21.32 -3.10
N ILE A 167 1.00 -22.17 -4.10
CA ILE A 167 1.64 -23.50 -4.18
C ILE A 167 3.13 -23.35 -4.48
N GLN A 168 3.47 -22.53 -5.48
CA GLN A 168 4.84 -22.25 -5.87
C GLN A 168 5.63 -21.60 -4.73
N ASP A 169 5.07 -20.55 -4.13
CA ASP A 169 5.58 -19.78 -3.01
C ASP A 169 5.90 -20.69 -1.81
N LYS A 170 5.03 -21.65 -1.50
CA LYS A 170 5.31 -22.64 -0.44
C LYS A 170 6.56 -23.46 -0.74
N ALA A 171 6.69 -23.98 -1.97
CA ALA A 171 7.86 -24.77 -2.37
C ALA A 171 9.15 -23.93 -2.37
N ILE A 172 9.08 -22.68 -2.86
CA ILE A 172 10.23 -21.77 -2.85
C ILE A 172 10.61 -21.41 -1.40
N ALA A 173 9.64 -21.17 -0.51
CA ALA A 173 9.89 -20.90 0.89
C ALA A 173 10.56 -22.08 1.60
N GLU A 174 10.09 -23.31 1.35
CA GLU A 174 10.70 -24.53 1.90
C GLU A 174 12.14 -24.73 1.41
N ALA A 175 12.41 -24.46 0.12
CA ALA A 175 13.77 -24.53 -0.43
C ALA A 175 14.69 -23.45 0.17
N ALA A 176 14.19 -22.23 0.34
CA ALA A 176 14.94 -21.12 0.90
C ALA A 176 15.16 -21.24 2.42
N LEU A 177 14.37 -22.08 3.11
CA LEU A 177 14.40 -22.19 4.56
C LEU A 177 15.78 -22.59 5.06
N SER A 178 16.49 -23.49 4.37
CA SER A 178 17.83 -23.94 4.79
C SER A 178 18.87 -22.83 4.92
N ASP A 179 18.70 -21.73 4.19
CA ASP A 179 19.61 -20.58 4.20
C ASP A 179 19.14 -19.43 5.11
N ALA A 180 17.97 -19.57 5.74
CA ALA A 180 17.34 -18.51 6.49
C ALA A 180 18.00 -18.29 7.87
N PRO A 181 17.94 -17.07 8.43
CA PRO A 181 18.30 -16.84 9.84
C PRO A 181 17.45 -17.69 10.80
N GLU A 182 18.00 -18.03 11.96
CA GLU A 182 17.35 -18.91 12.95
C GLU A 182 15.99 -18.38 13.44
N TRP A 183 15.85 -17.07 13.59
CA TRP A 183 14.56 -16.48 13.98
C TRP A 183 13.47 -16.69 12.90
N ILE A 184 13.85 -16.79 11.62
CA ILE A 184 12.94 -17.10 10.52
C ILE A 184 12.53 -18.57 10.57
N HIS A 185 13.46 -19.49 10.85
CA HIS A 185 13.14 -20.90 11.10
C HIS A 185 12.11 -21.05 12.21
N ARG A 186 12.31 -20.33 13.31
CA ARG A 186 11.41 -20.34 14.46
C ARG A 186 9.99 -19.89 14.09
N LEU A 187 9.85 -18.71 13.49
CA LEU A 187 8.55 -18.21 13.04
C LEU A 187 7.89 -19.14 12.03
N TYR A 188 8.68 -19.78 11.16
CA TYR A 188 8.17 -20.72 10.16
C TYR A 188 7.59 -21.96 10.84
N LYS A 189 8.31 -22.52 11.82
CA LYS A 189 7.88 -23.68 12.61
C LYS A 189 6.65 -23.40 13.47
N GLU A 190 6.54 -22.20 14.01
CA GLU A 190 5.39 -21.74 14.81
C GLU A 190 4.13 -21.52 13.97
N GLY A 191 4.22 -21.56 12.64
CA GLY A 191 3.07 -21.37 11.75
C GLY A 191 2.51 -19.95 11.74
N LYS A 192 3.26 -18.97 12.25
CA LYS A 192 2.87 -17.55 12.21
C LYS A 192 2.73 -17.09 10.76
N GLN A 193 1.72 -16.26 10.49
CA GLN A 193 1.39 -15.75 9.14
C GLN A 193 1.76 -14.28 8.96
N LEU A 194 2.18 -13.61 10.03
CA LEU A 194 2.53 -12.20 10.01
C LEU A 194 3.83 -12.01 10.75
N TRP A 195 4.58 -11.01 10.33
CA TRP A 195 5.85 -10.66 10.95
C TRP A 195 5.89 -9.22 11.45
N GLY A 196 4.97 -8.35 11.03
CA GLY A 196 4.91 -6.97 11.47
C GLY A 196 3.66 -6.24 11.04
N SER A 197 3.44 -5.08 11.67
CA SER A 197 2.44 -4.10 11.28
C SER A 197 3.10 -2.75 11.02
N TRP A 198 2.47 -1.95 10.16
CA TRP A 198 2.83 -0.55 10.01
C TRP A 198 1.59 0.34 9.96
N ILE A 199 1.76 1.57 10.41
CA ILE A 199 0.80 2.65 10.22
C ILE A 199 1.33 3.52 9.07
N GLN A 200 0.54 3.67 8.02
CA GLN A 200 0.86 4.47 6.85
C GLN A 200 0.03 5.73 6.85
N LYS A 201 0.59 6.81 6.28
CA LYS A 201 -0.08 8.10 6.20
C LYS A 201 -0.55 8.47 4.79
N LEU A 202 -0.03 7.80 3.77
CA LEU A 202 -0.33 8.03 2.36
C LEU A 202 -0.57 6.69 1.68
N TRP A 203 -1.67 6.61 0.93
CA TRP A 203 -2.26 5.34 0.52
C TRP A 203 -1.64 4.78 -0.77
N THR A 204 -1.48 5.59 -1.83
CA THR A 204 -1.14 5.15 -3.20
C THR A 204 0.30 4.76 -3.47
N ILE A 205 1.10 5.84 -3.48
CA ILE A 205 2.49 5.86 -3.88
C ILE A 205 3.31 5.02 -2.90
N LEU A 206 3.07 5.19 -1.60
CA LEU A 206 3.78 4.45 -0.57
C LEU A 206 3.47 2.95 -0.57
N TYR A 207 2.27 2.53 -0.98
CA TYR A 207 1.96 1.10 -1.06
C TYR A 207 2.70 0.42 -2.20
N ALA A 208 2.68 1.02 -3.41
CA ALA A 208 3.39 0.47 -4.57
C ALA A 208 4.91 0.53 -4.39
N PHE A 209 5.45 1.69 -3.98
CA PHE A 209 6.88 1.87 -3.75
C PHE A 209 7.36 1.08 -2.54
N GLY A 210 6.67 1.17 -1.40
CA GLY A 210 7.03 0.47 -0.18
C GLY A 210 7.03 -1.05 -0.36
N LYS A 211 6.02 -1.63 -1.01
CA LYS A 211 6.00 -3.07 -1.31
C LYS A 211 7.13 -3.48 -2.26
N GLY A 212 7.43 -2.67 -3.27
CA GLY A 212 8.54 -2.89 -4.19
C GLY A 212 9.89 -2.87 -3.48
N PHE A 213 10.17 -1.82 -2.70
CA PHE A 213 11.41 -1.68 -1.96
C PHE A 213 11.57 -2.71 -0.86
N VAL A 214 10.53 -2.96 -0.04
CA VAL A 214 10.58 -4.01 0.99
C VAL A 214 10.89 -5.34 0.32
N LYS A 215 10.16 -5.71 -0.75
CA LYS A 215 10.44 -6.93 -1.50
C LYS A 215 11.86 -6.98 -2.08
N TYR A 216 12.38 -5.83 -2.52
CA TYR A 216 13.74 -5.72 -3.03
C TYR A 216 14.78 -5.91 -1.93
N ALA A 217 14.67 -5.20 -0.79
CA ALA A 217 15.52 -5.37 0.38
C ALA A 217 15.50 -6.82 0.88
N LEU A 218 14.31 -7.42 0.95
CA LEU A 218 14.14 -8.82 1.31
C LEU A 218 14.79 -9.78 0.29
N ARG A 219 14.89 -9.41 -0.99
CA ARG A 219 15.46 -10.32 -2.01
C ARG A 219 16.87 -10.72 -1.64
N TYR A 220 17.64 -9.75 -1.20
CA TYR A 220 19.06 -9.93 -0.91
C TYR A 220 19.29 -10.51 0.46
N ASN A 221 18.26 -10.53 1.30
CA ASN A 221 18.36 -11.16 2.60
C ASN A 221 18.11 -12.67 2.60
N GLY A 222 17.84 -13.26 1.44
CA GLY A 222 17.43 -14.66 1.33
C GLY A 222 16.02 -14.93 1.87
N SER A 223 15.43 -13.98 2.60
CA SER A 223 14.14 -14.13 3.27
C SER A 223 12.97 -13.70 2.41
N LYS A 224 13.18 -13.00 1.28
CA LYS A 224 12.08 -12.62 0.36
C LYS A 224 11.16 -13.77 0.05
N ASN A 225 11.72 -14.91 -0.33
CA ASN A 225 10.90 -16.02 -0.78
C ASN A 225 10.08 -16.62 0.38
N ILE A 226 10.61 -16.58 1.60
CA ILE A 226 9.92 -17.08 2.80
C ILE A 226 8.86 -16.07 3.26
N ILE A 227 9.21 -14.79 3.26
CA ILE A 227 8.34 -13.70 3.68
C ILE A 227 7.21 -13.49 2.66
N ASP A 228 7.50 -13.34 1.37
CA ASP A 228 6.48 -13.18 0.32
C ASP A 228 5.47 -14.35 0.32
N ALA A 229 5.96 -15.57 0.56
CA ALA A 229 5.15 -16.78 0.54
C ALA A 229 4.25 -16.94 1.76
N LYS A 230 4.77 -16.63 2.94
CA LYS A 230 4.13 -17.01 4.21
C LYS A 230 3.74 -15.84 5.08
N TRP A 231 4.49 -14.74 5.04
CA TRP A 231 4.33 -13.65 5.99
C TRP A 231 3.96 -12.32 5.36
N ARG A 232 2.84 -11.77 5.80
CA ARG A 232 2.40 -10.45 5.34
C ARG A 232 2.71 -9.39 6.39
N MET A 233 3.04 -8.20 5.90
CA MET A 233 2.90 -7.00 6.72
C MET A 233 1.48 -6.48 6.59
N ILE A 234 0.89 -6.07 7.70
CA ILE A 234 -0.42 -5.42 7.69
C ILE A 234 -0.23 -3.92 7.79
N SER A 235 -0.78 -3.20 6.82
CA SER A 235 -0.85 -1.74 6.85
C SER A 235 -2.11 -1.29 7.59
N PHE A 236 -2.04 -0.18 8.30
CA PHE A 236 -3.20 0.54 8.83
C PHE A 236 -3.06 2.02 8.48
N ASN A 237 -4.14 2.74 8.20
CA ASN A 237 -4.05 4.18 7.97
C ASN A 237 -3.91 4.87 9.33
N ALA A 238 -3.11 5.93 9.38
CA ALA A 238 -3.03 6.80 10.55
C ALA A 238 -4.36 7.55 10.74
N PRO A 239 -4.70 7.97 11.97
CA PRO A 239 -5.79 8.92 12.19
C PRO A 239 -5.52 10.23 11.44
N GLY A 240 -6.58 10.86 10.91
CA GLY A 240 -6.51 12.10 10.14
C GLY A 240 -6.07 13.31 10.96
N SER A 241 -6.11 13.21 12.29
CA SER A 241 -5.58 14.22 13.22
C SER A 241 -4.05 14.26 13.27
N VAL A 242 -3.36 13.23 12.77
CA VAL A 242 -1.89 13.22 12.71
C VAL A 242 -1.48 14.08 11.52
N GLU A 243 -0.70 15.15 11.70
CA GLU A 243 -0.33 16.08 10.62
C GLU A 243 0.90 15.60 9.83
N THR A 244 0.84 15.54 8.49
CA THR A 244 2.02 15.17 7.69
C THR A 244 3.03 16.30 7.88
N PRO A 245 4.24 16.04 8.40
CA PRO A 245 5.26 17.08 8.47
C PRO A 245 5.46 17.61 7.05
N HIS A 246 5.05 18.86 6.83
CA HIS A 246 5.34 19.52 5.57
C HIS A 246 6.83 19.79 5.59
N ILE A 247 7.57 19.13 4.69
CA ILE A 247 8.99 19.40 4.50
C ILE A 247 9.06 20.81 3.92
N CYS A 248 9.18 21.80 4.80
CA CYS A 248 9.40 23.19 4.45
C CYS A 248 10.85 23.48 4.85
N GLU A 249 11.69 23.77 3.85
CA GLU A 249 13.17 23.85 3.96
C GLU A 249 13.70 25.01 4.83
N THR A 250 12.88 25.62 5.68
CA THR A 250 13.31 26.76 6.50
C THR A 250 13.65 26.32 7.93
N GLU A 251 14.81 26.73 8.46
CA GLU A 251 15.29 26.39 9.80
C GLU A 251 14.29 26.74 10.93
N THR A 252 13.45 27.76 10.73
CA THR A 252 12.41 28.15 11.70
C THR A 252 11.28 27.11 11.80
N ALA A 253 11.02 26.36 10.73
CA ALA A 253 10.03 25.28 10.72
C ALA A 253 10.48 24.03 11.50
N LEU A 254 11.80 23.82 11.66
CA LEU A 254 12.34 22.67 12.39
C LEU A 254 11.96 22.67 13.87
N LYS A 255 11.97 23.82 14.56
CA LYS A 255 11.63 23.88 15.99
C LYS A 255 10.14 23.72 16.27
N ALA A 256 9.27 24.34 15.46
CA ALA A 256 7.82 24.15 15.57
C ALA A 256 7.40 22.70 15.23
N SER A 257 8.17 22.02 14.37
CA SER A 257 7.98 20.62 14.02
C SER A 257 8.28 19.65 15.17
N GLU A 258 9.06 20.03 16.18
CA GLU A 258 9.41 19.11 17.29
C GLU A 258 8.25 18.92 18.27
N GLU A 259 7.53 19.99 18.62
CA GLU A 259 6.37 19.91 19.53
C GLU A 259 5.19 19.18 18.90
N SER A 260 4.86 19.46 17.63
CA SER A 260 3.81 18.74 16.90
C SER A 260 4.14 17.26 16.73
N SER A 261 5.42 16.91 16.56
CA SER A 261 5.86 15.52 16.43
C SER A 261 5.59 14.68 17.69
N GLN A 262 5.61 15.28 18.89
CA GLN A 262 5.33 14.56 20.13
C GLN A 262 3.85 14.22 20.24
N GLN A 263 2.96 15.17 19.91
CA GLN A 263 1.52 14.95 19.93
C GLN A 263 1.12 13.87 18.92
N ASP A 264 1.65 13.94 17.69
CA ASP A 264 1.47 12.92 16.67
C ASP A 264 1.91 11.53 17.15
N SER A 265 3.04 11.48 17.86
CA SER A 265 3.58 10.22 18.40
C SER A 265 2.65 9.59 19.45
N ILE A 266 1.97 10.41 20.26
CA ILE A 266 0.96 9.93 21.23
C ILE A 266 -0.25 9.36 20.49
N VAL A 267 -0.75 10.08 19.48
CA VAL A 267 -1.90 9.64 18.67
C VAL A 267 -1.59 8.32 17.95
N LEU A 268 -0.40 8.18 17.37
CA LEU A 268 0.03 6.97 16.67
C LEU A 268 0.15 5.75 17.60
N ARG A 269 0.64 5.94 18.84
CA ARG A 269 0.68 4.86 19.84
C ARG A 269 -0.72 4.44 20.28
N SER A 270 -1.62 5.40 20.51
CA SER A 270 -3.03 5.11 20.82
C SER A 270 -3.69 4.31 19.70
N ALA A 271 -3.50 4.75 18.46
CA ALA A 271 -4.00 4.05 17.27
C ALA A 271 -3.46 2.62 17.19
N PHE A 272 -2.17 2.41 17.44
CA PHE A 272 -1.58 1.08 17.46
C PHE A 272 -2.19 0.17 18.53
N HIS A 273 -2.43 0.67 19.74
CA HIS A 273 -3.09 -0.09 20.80
C HIS A 273 -4.53 -0.46 20.44
N GLU A 274 -5.28 0.47 19.84
CA GLU A 274 -6.63 0.18 19.33
C GLU A 274 -6.62 -0.90 18.23
N ILE A 275 -5.65 -0.83 17.30
CA ILE A 275 -5.43 -1.84 16.26
C ILE A 275 -5.15 -3.22 16.86
N LEU A 276 -4.34 -3.30 17.92
CA LEU A 276 -4.03 -4.56 18.59
C LEU A 276 -5.27 -5.18 19.26
N GLN A 277 -6.14 -4.34 19.82
CA GLN A 277 -7.37 -4.77 20.50
C GLN A 277 -8.46 -5.18 19.50
N ASN A 278 -8.78 -4.31 18.54
CA ASN A 278 -9.83 -4.55 17.56
C ASN A 278 -9.53 -3.81 16.23
N PRO A 279 -8.83 -4.46 15.28
CA PRO A 279 -8.43 -3.83 14.03
C PRO A 279 -9.63 -3.44 13.15
N LEU A 280 -10.73 -4.20 13.21
CA LEU A 280 -11.96 -3.90 12.46
C LEU A 280 -12.62 -2.63 12.97
N GLN A 281 -12.73 -2.48 14.29
CA GLN A 281 -13.30 -1.28 14.91
C GLN A 281 -12.43 -0.06 14.63
N TYR A 282 -11.10 -0.21 14.67
CA TYR A 282 -10.18 0.88 14.34
C TYR A 282 -10.38 1.39 12.91
N GLU A 283 -10.51 0.50 11.92
CA GLU A 283 -10.75 0.89 10.52
C GLU A 283 -12.11 1.56 10.28
N GLN A 284 -13.08 1.35 11.18
CA GLN A 284 -14.41 1.97 11.10
C GLN A 284 -14.46 3.36 11.74
N ARG A 285 -13.35 3.86 12.29
CA ARG A 285 -13.30 5.21 12.86
C ARG A 285 -13.54 6.26 11.79
N ALA A 286 -14.32 7.29 12.13
CA ALA A 286 -14.63 8.40 11.22
C ALA A 286 -13.39 9.22 10.81
N ASP A 287 -12.35 9.24 11.66
CA ASP A 287 -11.10 9.95 11.39
C ASP A 287 -10.03 9.06 10.75
N VAL A 288 -10.30 7.78 10.45
CA VAL A 288 -9.36 6.89 9.76
C VAL A 288 -9.87 6.66 8.36
N ALA A 289 -9.11 7.10 7.36
CA ALA A 289 -9.44 6.79 5.96
C ALA A 289 -9.48 5.27 5.79
N PRO A 290 -10.55 4.69 5.19
CA PRO A 290 -10.63 3.26 4.99
C PRO A 290 -9.51 2.79 4.04
N ILE A 291 -8.88 1.66 4.36
CA ILE A 291 -7.99 0.98 3.40
C ILE A 291 -8.87 0.06 2.57
N THR A 292 -9.42 0.60 1.50
CA THR A 292 -10.22 -0.14 0.52
C THR A 292 -9.45 -0.23 -0.80
N PRO A 293 -8.51 -1.18 -0.97
CA PRO A 293 -8.06 -1.53 -2.30
C PRO A 293 -9.31 -1.97 -3.07
N LEU A 294 -9.74 -1.18 -4.06
CA LEU A 294 -10.89 -1.49 -4.92
C LEU A 294 -12.25 -1.53 -4.20
N GLY A 295 -12.42 -0.75 -3.13
CA GLY A 295 -13.74 -0.64 -2.45
C GLY A 295 -14.10 -1.81 -1.53
N GLU A 296 -13.23 -2.82 -1.38
CA GLU A 296 -13.49 -3.95 -0.50
C GLU A 296 -12.95 -3.74 0.91
N LEU A 297 -13.78 -4.11 1.91
CA LEU A 297 -13.34 -4.25 3.29
C LEU A 297 -12.30 -5.36 3.38
N ARG A 298 -11.16 -5.09 4.01
CA ARG A 298 -10.17 -6.13 4.28
C ARG A 298 -10.81 -7.22 5.12
N GLN A 299 -10.66 -8.46 4.67
CA GLN A 299 -11.07 -9.61 5.47
C GLN A 299 -10.08 -9.81 6.62
N PHE A 300 -10.50 -9.39 7.83
CA PHE A 300 -9.81 -9.70 9.08
C PHE A 300 -10.23 -11.05 9.66
N ASP A 301 -10.94 -11.88 8.90
CA ASP A 301 -11.46 -13.18 9.34
C ASP A 301 -10.37 -14.13 9.86
N ASN A 302 -9.10 -13.89 9.50
CA ASN A 302 -7.94 -14.61 9.99
C ASN A 302 -7.43 -14.14 11.38
N TYR A 303 -8.07 -13.15 12.01
CA TYR A 303 -7.61 -12.54 13.28
C TYR A 303 -8.68 -12.58 14.37
N LYS A 304 -9.56 -13.59 14.36
CA LYS A 304 -10.59 -13.78 15.39
C LYS A 304 -10.02 -13.85 16.81
N ASP A 305 -8.77 -14.30 16.95
CA ASP A 305 -8.04 -14.39 18.22
C ASP A 305 -7.22 -13.12 18.53
N GLY A 306 -7.42 -12.04 17.77
CA GLY A 306 -6.72 -10.76 17.92
C GLY A 306 -5.37 -10.70 17.19
N LEU A 307 -4.89 -9.48 16.95
CA LEU A 307 -3.66 -9.23 16.20
C LEU A 307 -2.42 -9.71 16.96
N ALA A 308 -2.43 -9.68 18.29
CA ALA A 308 -1.32 -10.15 19.12
C ALA A 308 -1.04 -11.66 18.94
N ALA A 309 -2.07 -12.48 18.71
CA ALA A 309 -1.92 -13.93 18.55
C ALA A 309 -1.23 -14.31 17.21
N SER A 310 -1.27 -13.41 16.23
CA SER A 310 -0.80 -13.63 14.85
C SER A 310 0.72 -13.66 14.68
N GLY A 311 1.50 -13.31 15.72
CA GLY A 311 2.96 -13.22 15.68
C GLY A 311 3.50 -11.83 15.35
N ILE A 312 2.65 -10.80 15.26
CA ILE A 312 3.08 -9.40 15.15
C ILE A 312 3.79 -8.94 16.42
N LEU A 313 4.85 -8.15 16.26
CA LEU A 313 5.47 -7.42 17.37
C LEU A 313 4.46 -6.48 18.02
N THR A 314 4.11 -6.73 19.28
CA THR A 314 3.17 -5.90 20.05
C THR A 314 3.86 -4.74 20.77
N ASN A 315 5.19 -4.77 20.87
CA ASN A 315 6.00 -3.76 21.56
C ASN A 315 6.55 -2.69 20.61
N THR A 316 6.35 -2.84 19.31
CA THR A 316 6.94 -1.98 18.28
C THR A 316 6.09 -1.99 17.02
N PHE A 317 5.86 -0.81 16.44
CA PHE A 317 5.20 -0.66 15.15
C PHE A 317 5.98 0.30 14.26
N LEU A 318 5.84 0.13 12.95
CA LEU A 318 6.52 0.97 11.98
C LEU A 318 5.58 2.07 11.48
N VAL A 319 6.15 3.23 11.16
CA VAL A 319 5.43 4.33 10.52
C VAL A 319 6.10 4.66 9.19
N PHE A 320 5.29 4.55 8.13
CA PHE A 320 5.68 4.90 6.77
C PHE A 320 5.00 6.23 6.40
N ASP A 321 5.81 7.28 6.37
CA ASP A 321 5.38 8.66 6.15
C ASP A 321 6.09 9.30 4.95
N ARG A 322 5.81 10.58 4.72
CA ARG A 322 6.45 11.37 3.66
C ARG A 322 7.96 11.46 3.85
N THR A 323 8.45 11.53 5.08
CA THR A 323 9.89 11.58 5.41
C THR A 323 10.62 10.31 4.93
N CYS A 324 9.98 9.15 5.12
CA CYS A 324 10.48 7.87 4.61
C CYS A 324 10.67 7.93 3.08
N MET A 325 9.69 8.47 2.35
CA MET A 325 9.78 8.63 0.90
C MET A 325 10.81 9.67 0.47
N ALA A 326 10.82 10.83 1.11
CA ALA A 326 11.78 11.91 0.84
C ALA A 326 13.21 11.40 0.96
N SER A 327 13.51 10.56 1.96
CA SER A 327 14.84 9.98 2.14
C SER A 327 15.33 9.13 0.95
N VAL A 328 14.41 8.52 0.19
CA VAL A 328 14.74 7.79 -1.04
C VAL A 328 14.88 8.74 -2.21
N LEU A 329 13.95 9.69 -2.36
CA LEU A 329 13.94 10.62 -3.49
C LEU A 329 15.16 11.55 -3.48
N GLU A 330 15.52 12.10 -2.33
CA GLU A 330 16.67 13.01 -2.13
C GLU A 330 18.02 12.32 -2.34
N SER A 331 18.08 11.00 -2.19
CA SER A 331 19.32 10.23 -2.24
C SER A 331 19.58 9.53 -3.57
N GLY A 332 18.99 10.04 -4.65
CA GLY A 332 19.13 9.43 -5.97
C GLY A 332 18.45 8.06 -6.06
N ARG A 333 17.35 7.86 -5.32
CA ARG A 333 16.54 6.63 -5.30
C ARG A 333 17.26 5.41 -4.73
N SER A 334 18.27 5.60 -3.88
CA SER A 334 18.91 4.50 -3.18
C SER A 334 18.02 3.96 -2.05
N ILE A 335 17.71 2.66 -2.09
CA ILE A 335 16.93 1.98 -1.05
C ILE A 335 17.61 2.03 0.32
N GLU A 336 18.93 2.15 0.37
CA GLU A 336 19.70 2.18 1.61
C GLU A 336 19.55 3.48 2.39
N SER A 337 19.14 4.53 1.68
CA SER A 337 18.80 5.80 2.28
C SER A 337 17.37 5.81 2.82
N MET A 338 16.56 4.79 2.50
CA MET A 338 15.21 4.65 3.01
C MET A 338 15.26 4.41 4.52
N ARG A 339 14.73 5.38 5.26
CA ARG A 339 14.60 5.31 6.73
C ARG A 339 13.14 5.18 7.12
N ILE A 340 12.83 4.22 7.97
CA ILE A 340 11.49 3.95 8.48
C ILE A 340 11.47 4.28 9.97
N ARG A 341 10.45 4.96 10.47
CA ARG A 341 10.32 5.21 11.91
C ARG A 341 9.79 3.94 12.58
N ALA A 342 10.49 3.45 13.58
CA ALA A 342 10.03 2.37 14.44
C ALA A 342 9.74 2.93 15.83
N PHE A 343 8.48 2.86 16.24
CA PHE A 343 7.98 3.39 17.50
C PHE A 343 7.98 2.33 18.59
N GLU A 344 8.38 2.71 19.81
CA GLU A 344 8.12 1.92 21.02
C GLU A 344 6.66 2.14 21.43
N ALA A 345 5.88 1.06 21.45
CA ALA A 345 4.43 1.11 21.61
C ALA A 345 4.00 1.71 22.96
N ASP A 346 4.72 1.35 24.02
CA ASP A 346 4.40 1.71 25.40
C ASP A 346 5.23 2.89 25.93
N TYR A 347 5.86 3.68 25.05
CA TYR A 347 6.68 4.80 25.47
C TYR A 347 5.84 5.97 26.03
N PRO A 348 6.19 6.55 27.19
CA PRO A 348 7.25 6.11 28.10
C PRO A 348 6.80 4.94 29.00
N VAL A 349 7.64 3.91 29.13
CA VAL A 349 7.39 2.75 30.00
C VAL A 349 7.58 3.18 31.46
N PRO A 350 6.57 2.99 32.33
CA PRO A 350 6.68 3.35 33.74
C PRO A 350 7.89 2.72 34.43
N GLY A 351 8.66 3.52 35.17
CA GLY A 351 9.84 3.07 35.91
C GLY A 351 11.10 2.82 35.07
N LYS A 352 11.05 3.01 33.75
CA LYS A 352 12.22 2.91 32.89
C LYS A 352 12.91 4.27 32.75
N THR A 353 14.23 4.30 32.95
CA THR A 353 15.06 5.46 32.61
C THR A 353 15.50 5.36 31.16
N TYR A 354 15.26 6.40 30.39
CA TYR A 354 15.58 6.48 28.97
C TYR A 354 16.87 7.26 28.72
N ALA A 355 17.53 6.98 27.60
CA ALA A 355 18.61 7.80 27.08
C ALA A 355 18.13 9.25 26.85
N GLU A 356 18.97 10.22 27.18
CA GLU A 356 18.68 11.64 26.92
C GLU A 356 18.46 11.88 25.42
N GLY A 357 17.40 12.61 25.07
CA GLY A 357 17.03 12.91 23.68
C GLY A 357 16.23 11.82 22.96
N TYR A 358 16.04 10.64 23.55
CA TYR A 358 15.18 9.61 22.96
C TYR A 358 13.70 10.00 23.07
N GLN A 359 12.99 9.98 21.94
CA GLN A 359 11.60 10.44 21.83
C GLN A 359 10.58 9.29 21.72
N GLY A 360 10.99 8.06 22.04
CA GLY A 360 10.12 6.90 21.93
C GLY A 360 10.00 6.32 20.51
N TYR A 361 10.92 6.68 19.61
CA TYR A 361 11.09 6.07 18.30
C TYR A 361 12.55 6.11 17.85
N THR A 362 12.89 5.26 16.87
CA THR A 362 14.18 5.30 16.17
C THR A 362 13.98 5.19 14.67
N TRP A 363 14.92 5.72 13.89
CA TRP A 363 14.97 5.44 12.47
C TRP A 363 15.62 4.08 12.25
N VAL A 364 15.07 3.31 11.32
CA VAL A 364 15.60 2.00 10.93
C VAL A 364 15.80 2.01 9.43
N ARG A 365 16.96 1.56 8.96
CA ARG A 365 17.19 1.37 7.53
C ARG A 365 16.35 0.21 7.01
N LEU A 366 15.71 0.37 5.84
CA LEU A 366 14.82 -0.66 5.31
C LEU A 366 15.51 -2.02 5.11
N ASP A 367 16.77 -2.03 4.66
CA ASP A 367 17.54 -3.26 4.46
C ASP A 367 17.89 -3.97 5.77
N GLN A 368 17.93 -3.24 6.87
CA GLN A 368 18.26 -3.74 8.22
C GLN A 368 17.03 -4.00 9.08
N LEU A 369 15.85 -3.57 8.60
CA LEU A 369 14.58 -3.72 9.27
C LEU A 369 14.34 -5.18 9.65
N VAL A 370 14.32 -6.06 8.65
CA VAL A 370 13.99 -7.48 8.88
C VAL A 370 15.12 -8.21 9.58
N TYR A 371 16.37 -7.87 9.27
CA TYR A 371 17.52 -8.61 9.76
C TYR A 371 17.87 -8.29 11.20
N ASN A 372 18.36 -7.07 11.43
CA ASN A 372 18.92 -6.73 12.72
C ASN A 372 17.83 -6.17 13.63
N PHE A 373 16.89 -5.37 13.11
CA PHE A 373 15.89 -4.72 13.95
C PHE A 373 14.80 -5.69 14.43
N TYR A 374 14.11 -6.39 13.52
CA TYR A 374 13.03 -7.31 13.89
C TYR A 374 13.52 -8.47 14.75
N GLU A 375 14.65 -9.09 14.41
CA GLU A 375 15.25 -10.15 15.23
C GLU A 375 15.53 -9.65 16.66
N LEU A 376 16.14 -8.47 16.78
CA LEU A 376 16.46 -7.86 18.07
C LEU A 376 15.20 -7.56 18.88
N ARG A 377 14.16 -7.02 18.25
CA ARG A 377 12.87 -6.73 18.91
C ARG A 377 12.08 -7.99 19.26
N LEU A 378 12.21 -9.05 18.48
CA LEU A 378 11.52 -10.32 18.73
C LEU A 378 12.20 -11.13 19.83
N THR A 379 13.54 -11.17 19.85
CA THR A 379 14.30 -12.12 20.67
C THR A 379 14.99 -11.50 21.88
N GLN A 380 15.18 -10.17 21.88
CA GLN A 380 15.97 -9.47 22.90
C GLN A 380 15.28 -8.21 23.43
N ALA A 381 13.96 -8.06 23.26
CA ALA A 381 13.23 -6.88 23.73
C ALA A 381 13.49 -6.53 25.20
N ASP A 382 13.59 -7.55 26.07
CA ASP A 382 13.81 -7.39 27.51
C ASP A 382 15.24 -6.95 27.87
N LYS A 383 16.20 -7.22 26.97
CA LYS A 383 17.63 -6.93 27.18
C LYS A 383 18.04 -5.62 26.52
N VAL A 384 17.50 -5.36 25.34
CA VAL A 384 17.84 -4.22 24.48
C VAL A 384 16.59 -3.38 24.25
N GLY A 385 16.46 -2.33 25.05
CA GLY A 385 15.43 -1.32 24.89
C GLY A 385 15.59 -0.50 23.61
N MET A 386 14.49 0.06 23.11
CA MET A 386 14.50 0.88 21.90
C MET A 386 15.37 2.14 22.00
N ASP A 387 15.59 2.65 23.21
CA ASP A 387 16.51 3.74 23.52
C ASP A 387 17.98 3.38 23.25
N LYS A 388 18.38 2.14 23.56
CA LYS A 388 19.72 1.64 23.20
C LYS A 388 19.88 1.46 21.69
N ILE A 389 18.81 0.98 21.03
CA ILE A 389 18.76 0.88 19.57
C ILE A 389 18.89 2.27 18.94
N TRP A 390 18.19 3.27 19.51
CA TRP A 390 18.30 4.66 19.08
C TRP A 390 19.71 5.23 19.28
N GLN A 391 20.38 4.95 20.40
CA GLN A 391 21.78 5.34 20.61
C GLN A 391 22.71 4.70 19.58
N ALA A 392 22.51 3.41 19.25
CA ALA A 392 23.27 2.73 18.21
C ALA A 392 23.02 3.36 16.82
N ALA A 393 21.77 3.74 16.53
CA ALA A 393 21.40 4.43 15.30
C ALA A 393 22.18 5.73 15.09
N GLN A 394 22.48 6.48 16.16
CA GLN A 394 23.23 7.74 16.07
C GLN A 394 24.64 7.60 15.47
N ARG A 395 25.21 6.38 15.49
CA ARG A 395 26.55 6.11 14.95
C ARG A 395 26.56 5.81 13.46
N SER A 396 25.38 5.62 12.88
CA SER A 396 25.21 5.27 11.47
C SER A 396 24.89 6.51 10.63
N ARG A 397 25.06 6.37 9.32
CA ARG A 397 24.63 7.39 8.37
C ARG A 397 23.14 7.70 8.56
N ASN A 398 22.80 9.00 8.55
CA ASN A 398 21.44 9.50 8.66
C ASN A 398 20.73 9.13 10.00
N ALA A 399 21.50 8.79 11.03
CA ALA A 399 21.01 8.40 12.36
C ALA A 399 19.96 7.26 12.32
N ALA A 400 20.17 6.26 11.45
CA ALA A 400 19.22 5.17 11.20
C ALA A 400 19.80 3.80 11.51
N PHE A 401 19.19 3.09 12.44
CA PHE A 401 19.65 1.82 12.97
C PHE A 401 20.02 0.83 11.87
N VAL A 402 21.24 0.30 12.01
CA VAL A 402 21.82 -0.74 11.17
C VAL A 402 22.07 -1.98 12.02
N SER A 403 22.89 -1.86 13.06
CA SER A 403 23.30 -2.96 13.94
C SER A 403 23.63 -2.44 15.33
N MET A 404 23.65 -3.35 16.31
CA MET A 404 24.21 -3.09 17.63
C MET A 404 25.75 -3.17 17.64
N ASP A 405 26.35 -3.81 16.64
CA ASP A 405 27.80 -3.82 16.44
C ASP A 405 28.26 -2.44 15.91
N ILE A 406 29.23 -1.85 16.60
CA ILE A 406 29.75 -0.51 16.33
C ILE A 406 30.48 -0.44 14.98
N VAL A 407 31.24 -1.49 14.66
CA VAL A 407 31.98 -1.59 13.40
C VAL A 407 30.99 -1.74 12.24
N GLU A 408 29.98 -2.59 12.42
CA GLU A 408 28.92 -2.78 11.43
C GLU A 408 28.11 -1.49 11.23
N ALA A 409 27.73 -0.80 12.31
CA ALA A 409 26.98 0.45 12.24
C ALA A 409 27.77 1.60 11.57
N GLY A 410 29.10 1.60 11.73
CA GLY A 410 30.01 2.59 11.12
C GLY A 410 30.40 2.26 9.67
N ASN A 411 30.32 1.00 9.26
CA ASN A 411 30.64 0.56 7.90
C ASN A 411 29.49 0.88 6.95
N TRP A 412 29.60 2.03 6.28
CA TRP A 412 28.69 2.40 5.21
C TRP A 412 29.35 2.16 3.85
N THR A 413 28.78 1.24 3.07
CA THR A 413 29.09 1.06 1.66
C THR A 413 27.80 1.14 0.86
N PRO A 414 27.74 1.96 -0.21
CA PRO A 414 26.58 2.01 -1.06
C PRO A 414 26.37 0.66 -1.76
N SER A 415 25.21 0.04 -1.60
CA SER A 415 24.78 -1.00 -2.54
C SER A 415 24.41 -0.34 -3.85
N ASN A 416 24.92 -0.93 -4.92
CA ASN A 416 24.53 -0.54 -6.25
C ASN A 416 23.24 -1.31 -6.59
N PRO A 417 22.12 -0.61 -6.86
CA PRO A 417 20.86 -1.26 -7.20
C PRO A 417 20.94 -2.12 -8.47
N ILE A 418 21.99 -2.01 -9.28
CA ILE A 418 22.18 -2.82 -10.49
C ILE A 418 23.04 -4.06 -10.22
N SER A 419 24.08 -3.95 -9.38
CA SER A 419 25.03 -5.06 -9.13
C SER A 419 24.78 -5.82 -7.83
N GLY A 420 23.77 -5.43 -7.05
CA GLY A 420 23.51 -6.00 -5.73
C GLY A 420 24.48 -5.47 -4.66
N PHE A 421 24.55 -6.18 -3.54
CA PHE A 421 25.42 -5.82 -2.42
C PHE A 421 26.89 -6.04 -2.79
N THR A 422 27.71 -5.00 -2.62
CA THR A 422 29.16 -5.11 -2.74
C THR A 422 29.67 -6.10 -1.69
N PRO A 423 30.73 -6.89 -1.96
CA PRO A 423 31.31 -7.78 -0.96
C PRO A 423 31.63 -7.11 0.37
N ASP A 424 31.90 -5.80 0.35
CA ASP A 424 32.25 -5.00 1.53
C ASP A 424 31.03 -4.52 2.33
N SER A 425 29.83 -4.59 1.76
CA SER A 425 28.60 -4.24 2.47
C SER A 425 28.18 -5.35 3.42
N ILE A 426 27.48 -5.01 4.50
CA ILE A 426 27.00 -5.96 5.53
C ILE A 426 26.29 -7.15 4.90
N LEU A 427 25.36 -6.86 3.98
CA LEU A 427 24.57 -7.89 3.31
C LEU A 427 25.40 -8.64 2.26
N GLY A 428 26.39 -8.00 1.66
CA GLY A 428 27.33 -8.64 0.76
C GLY A 428 28.27 -9.59 1.49
N GLN A 429 28.95 -9.14 2.54
CA GLN A 429 29.85 -9.98 3.36
C GLN A 429 29.18 -11.29 3.76
N ARG A 430 27.93 -11.22 4.22
CA ARG A 430 27.15 -12.41 4.59
C ARG A 430 26.72 -13.25 3.39
N LEU A 431 26.31 -12.63 2.28
CA LEU A 431 25.97 -13.33 1.04
C LEU A 431 27.16 -14.10 0.47
N TYR A 432 28.36 -13.51 0.53
CA TYR A 432 29.59 -14.10 0.00
C TYR A 432 30.27 -15.06 0.98
N ALA A 433 30.07 -14.92 2.29
CA ALA A 433 30.58 -15.88 3.29
C ALA A 433 29.90 -17.27 3.20
N LYS A 434 28.76 -17.37 2.51
CA LYS A 434 28.02 -18.63 2.29
C LYS A 434 28.36 -19.35 0.97
N LYS A 435 29.16 -18.73 0.10
CA LYS A 435 29.67 -19.34 -1.13
C LYS A 435 31.07 -19.89 -0.89
#